data_AF-A0A9E6RGN8-F1
#
_entry.id   AF-A0A9E6RGN8-F1
#
_cell.length_a   1.000
_cell.length_b   1.000
_cell.length_c   1.000
_cell.angle_alpha   90.00
_cell.angle_beta   90.00
_cell.angle_gamma   90.00
#
_symmetry.space_group_name_H-M   'P 1'
#
loop_
_entity.id
_entity.type
_entity.pdbx_description
1 polymer ?
#
loop_
_entity_poly.entity_id
_entity_poly.type
_entity_poly.pdbx_seq_one_letter_code
_entity_poly.pdbx_strand_id
1 'polypeptide(L)'
;MAMIDTNGGGAGDKLALKPDDGTLRLHRDLCDPSRVTEKLRELVPLLRFVGFQAEQITPEKTILSVPLLETSMNLNGTHQATIFYLIADYTLGIGMFATLPGCYVVGIHDLCNALPVQFWLKSGRVEHLRAGTGTLRSELSIEPARVIEMRKQLATQGRCELKDKVRIYQGTDLVAIAEHEMELYADHLRTQEDHVTAVQLERRKTSALIIAALRGDSLSRSLAGLRGDALSRSLAGDQGLAIGLRISRASPQLPHMVAARTKHLRTYLNTLGAEHTQVLVLGVGFDAKPLEFAGTHQMWFICDLEDMLRERDRRLTELGQSSPHVVNIPVDLRLDNWPTKIREAGYDPHKSTLVILEGASMYLRQNPMRRISNAVRGLLLNTDSRFWLDHVTAELLTMDRTEVKSFLAAMSQLGEPVISGFSDATVYCGNDKWSVLSSETAGTVLHEREEIYRAYRFSILKPEIG
;
A
#
# COMPACT_ATOMS: atom_id res chain seq x y z
N MET A 1 37.69 -27.24 9.51
CA MET A 1 37.80 -27.94 8.21
C MET A 1 36.49 -28.69 8.03
N ALA A 2 35.55 -28.33 7.16
CA ALA A 2 35.63 -27.60 5.90
C ALA A 2 34.73 -26.35 5.87
N MET A 3 35.24 -25.31 5.21
CA MET A 3 34.47 -24.14 4.76
C MET A 3 33.64 -24.54 3.54
N ILE A 4 32.38 -24.14 3.50
CA ILE A 4 31.66 -23.98 2.24
C ILE A 4 31.47 -22.47 2.07
N ASP A 5 32.30 -21.97 1.16
CA ASP A 5 32.34 -20.62 0.64
C ASP A 5 31.11 -20.44 -0.28
N THR A 6 30.22 -19.49 0.06
CA THR A 6 29.14 -19.05 -0.83
C THR A 6 29.36 -17.59 -1.13
N ASN A 7 30.15 -17.31 -2.16
CA ASN A 7 30.24 -15.99 -2.78
C ASN A 7 29.74 -16.05 -4.21
N GLY A 8 28.89 -15.09 -4.58
CA GLY A 8 28.59 -14.76 -5.98
C GLY A 8 27.10 -14.65 -6.30
N GLY A 9 26.46 -13.54 -5.94
CA GLY A 9 25.11 -13.22 -6.41
C GLY A 9 24.51 -11.98 -5.78
N GLY A 10 24.73 -10.82 -6.43
CA GLY A 10 23.94 -9.58 -6.36
C GLY A 10 23.35 -9.14 -5.02
N ALA A 11 23.87 -8.04 -4.47
CA ALA A 11 23.30 -7.30 -3.35
C ALA A 11 21.88 -6.77 -3.66
N GLY A 12 20.89 -7.65 -3.59
CA GLY A 12 19.55 -7.31 -3.17
C GLY A 12 19.46 -7.66 -1.69
N ASP A 13 19.41 -6.65 -0.82
CA ASP A 13 19.26 -6.83 0.62
C ASP A 13 18.14 -7.83 0.94
N LYS A 14 18.51 -9.08 1.22
CA LYS A 14 17.67 -9.96 2.01
C LYS A 14 17.73 -9.39 3.42
N LEU A 15 16.75 -8.56 3.79
CA LEU A 15 16.53 -8.12 5.17
C LEU A 15 16.62 -9.34 6.07
N ALA A 16 17.72 -9.44 6.83
CA ALA A 16 18.03 -10.62 7.59
C ALA A 16 17.13 -10.68 8.84
N LEU A 17 16.46 -11.81 9.07
CA LEU A 17 15.77 -12.10 10.35
C LEU A 17 16.71 -12.25 11.54
N LYS A 18 18.02 -12.11 11.34
CA LYS A 18 18.99 -11.98 12.42
C LYS A 18 19.19 -10.50 12.70
N PRO A 19 18.52 -9.94 13.72
CA PRO A 19 18.66 -8.52 14.05
C PRO A 19 20.10 -8.24 14.52
N ASP A 20 20.70 -7.18 14.00
CA ASP A 20 21.92 -6.60 14.55
C ASP A 20 21.62 -5.74 15.79
N ASP A 21 22.66 -5.20 16.44
CA ASP A 21 22.51 -4.37 17.63
C ASP A 21 21.66 -3.11 17.39
N GLY A 22 21.72 -2.53 16.19
CA GLY A 22 20.91 -1.38 15.80
C GLY A 22 19.43 -1.75 15.73
N THR A 23 19.14 -2.89 15.12
CA THR A 23 17.81 -3.46 14.97
C THR A 23 17.21 -3.85 16.32
N LEU A 24 18.02 -4.38 17.23
CA LEU A 24 17.60 -4.68 18.61
C LEU A 24 17.30 -3.42 19.42
N ARG A 25 18.08 -2.34 19.25
CA ARG A 25 17.81 -1.04 19.87
C ARG A 25 16.50 -0.45 19.36
N LEU A 26 16.31 -0.46 18.04
CA LEU A 26 15.08 0.01 17.41
C LEU A 26 13.86 -0.79 17.89
N HIS A 27 13.98 -2.12 17.98
CA HIS A 27 12.90 -2.97 18.47
C HIS A 27 12.45 -2.60 19.90
N ARG A 28 13.40 -2.32 20.79
CA ARG A 28 13.10 -1.88 22.16
C ARG A 28 12.37 -0.54 22.18
N ASP A 29 12.79 0.39 21.35
CA ASP A 29 12.18 1.71 21.20
C ASP A 29 10.75 1.61 20.62
N LEU A 30 10.54 0.71 19.64
CA LEU A 30 9.21 0.39 19.11
C LEU A 30 8.29 -0.34 20.11
N CYS A 31 8.87 -0.93 21.17
CA CYS A 31 8.13 -1.54 22.28
C CYS A 31 7.97 -0.60 23.49
N ASP A 32 8.38 0.67 23.41
CA ASP A 32 8.17 1.61 24.52
C ASP A 32 6.65 1.83 24.76
N PRO A 33 6.12 1.57 25.97
CA PRO A 33 4.69 1.66 26.22
C PRO A 33 4.09 3.05 25.98
N SER A 34 4.83 4.12 26.28
CA SER A 34 4.35 5.49 26.08
C SER A 34 4.24 5.79 24.59
N ARG A 35 5.28 5.44 23.82
CA ARG A 35 5.31 5.60 22.37
C ARG A 35 4.25 4.78 21.66
N VAL A 36 4.08 3.51 22.04
CA VAL A 36 3.03 2.64 21.48
C VAL A 36 1.64 3.22 21.77
N THR A 37 1.41 3.71 22.99
CA THR A 37 0.14 4.37 23.35
C THR A 37 -0.14 5.59 22.49
N GLU A 38 0.83 6.50 22.36
CA GLU A 38 0.69 7.73 21.57
C GLU A 38 0.43 7.41 20.10
N LYS A 39 1.28 6.59 19.47
CA LYS A 39 1.19 6.25 18.05
C LYS A 39 -0.11 5.52 17.72
N LEU A 40 -0.53 4.55 18.53
CA LEU A 40 -1.78 3.82 18.27
C LEU A 40 -3.02 4.70 18.45
N ARG A 41 -3.03 5.61 19.43
CA ARG A 41 -4.14 6.58 19.59
C ARG A 41 -4.19 7.61 18.47
N GLU A 42 -3.04 8.01 17.94
CA GLU A 42 -2.95 8.87 16.76
C GLU A 42 -3.56 8.17 15.53
N LEU A 43 -3.13 6.92 15.29
CA LEU A 43 -3.49 6.16 14.09
C LEU A 43 -4.88 5.51 14.15
N VAL A 44 -5.41 5.23 15.34
CA VAL A 44 -6.68 4.50 15.49
C VAL A 44 -7.64 5.31 16.35
N PRO A 45 -8.58 6.06 15.73
CA PRO A 45 -9.51 6.93 16.46
C PRO A 45 -10.30 6.22 17.56
N LEU A 46 -10.63 4.93 17.35
CA LEU A 46 -11.31 4.10 18.34
C LEU A 46 -10.46 3.91 19.61
N LEU A 47 -9.15 3.66 19.47
CA LEU A 47 -8.24 3.50 20.62
C LEU A 47 -8.10 4.80 21.42
N ARG A 48 -8.08 5.94 20.75
CA ARG A 48 -8.14 7.25 21.42
C ARG A 48 -9.47 7.45 22.14
N PHE A 49 -10.58 7.11 21.50
CA PHE A 49 -11.93 7.27 22.05
C PHE A 49 -12.14 6.44 23.33
N VAL A 50 -11.60 5.22 23.38
CA VAL A 50 -11.70 4.36 24.57
C VAL A 50 -10.59 4.61 25.59
N GLY A 51 -9.62 5.48 25.30
CA GLY A 51 -8.51 5.75 26.23
C GLY A 51 -7.53 4.59 26.40
N PHE A 52 -7.29 3.79 25.36
CA PHE A 52 -6.33 2.68 25.36
C PHE A 52 -4.92 3.06 25.88
N GLN A 53 -4.27 2.24 26.70
CA GLN A 53 -2.89 2.45 27.17
C GLN A 53 -2.09 1.15 27.13
N ALA A 54 -0.83 1.23 26.73
CA ALA A 54 0.15 0.20 26.99
C ALA A 54 0.85 0.48 28.33
N GLU A 55 0.88 -0.51 29.21
CA GLU A 55 1.56 -0.41 30.52
C GLU A 55 2.93 -1.07 30.49
N GLN A 56 3.01 -2.23 29.84
CA GLN A 56 4.23 -3.02 29.76
C GLN A 56 4.25 -3.79 28.44
N ILE A 57 5.38 -3.74 27.72
CA ILE A 57 5.59 -4.50 26.50
C ILE A 57 7.01 -5.08 26.57
N THR A 58 7.12 -6.37 26.91
CA THR A 58 8.37 -7.12 26.89
C THR A 58 8.17 -8.46 26.19
N PRO A 59 9.25 -9.16 25.78
CA PRO A 59 9.13 -10.50 25.22
C PRO A 59 8.43 -11.51 26.16
N GLU A 60 8.49 -11.29 27.47
CA GLU A 60 7.91 -12.19 28.49
C GLU A 60 6.47 -11.84 28.82
N LYS A 61 6.10 -10.55 28.73
CA LYS A 61 4.79 -10.08 29.16
C LYS A 61 4.35 -8.81 28.42
N THR A 62 3.10 -8.82 27.98
CA THR A 62 2.40 -7.64 27.46
C THR A 62 1.19 -7.33 28.34
N ILE A 63 1.09 -6.08 28.77
CA ILE A 63 0.00 -5.57 29.59
C ILE A 63 -0.52 -4.28 28.98
N LEU A 64 -1.81 -4.28 28.68
CA LEU A 64 -2.53 -3.11 28.14
C LEU A 64 -3.76 -2.84 29.01
N SER A 65 -4.20 -1.59 29.06
CA SER A 65 -5.39 -1.20 29.78
C SER A 65 -6.31 -0.28 28.99
N VAL A 66 -7.59 -0.33 29.34
CA VAL A 66 -8.64 0.57 28.85
C VAL A 66 -9.40 1.07 30.08
N PRO A 67 -9.38 2.38 30.37
CA PRO A 67 -10.08 2.95 31.52
C PRO A 67 -11.59 2.86 31.32
N LEU A 68 -12.31 2.91 32.44
CA LEU A 68 -13.74 3.13 32.42
C LEU A 68 -14.00 4.61 32.07
N LEU A 69 -14.60 4.86 30.92
CA LEU A 69 -14.98 6.21 30.47
C LEU A 69 -16.49 6.25 30.27
N GLU A 70 -17.07 7.44 30.42
CA GLU A 70 -18.49 7.67 30.08
C GLU A 70 -18.78 7.24 28.63
N THR A 71 -17.85 7.52 27.73
CA THR A 71 -17.93 7.20 26.30
C THR A 71 -17.92 5.71 25.98
N SER A 72 -17.43 4.88 26.89
CA SER A 72 -17.28 3.44 26.71
C SER A 72 -18.33 2.62 27.48
N MET A 73 -19.24 3.31 28.18
CA MET A 73 -20.34 2.74 28.96
C MET A 73 -21.67 2.77 28.21
N ASN A 74 -22.45 1.68 28.35
CA ASN A 74 -23.85 1.62 27.94
C ASN A 74 -24.62 0.81 28.98
N LEU A 75 -25.86 1.21 29.29
CA LEU A 75 -26.76 0.54 30.23
C LEU A 75 -26.99 -0.95 29.90
N ASN A 76 -26.83 -1.36 28.64
CA ASN A 76 -27.12 -2.71 28.17
C ASN A 76 -25.88 -3.63 28.01
N GLY A 77 -24.67 -3.19 28.39
CA GLY A 77 -23.45 -4.02 28.41
C GLY A 77 -22.90 -4.50 27.05
N THR A 78 -23.66 -4.38 25.95
CA THR A 78 -23.25 -4.85 24.61
C THR A 78 -22.03 -4.13 24.05
N HIS A 79 -21.89 -2.83 24.30
CA HIS A 79 -20.69 -2.08 23.90
C HIS A 79 -19.44 -2.50 24.68
N GLN A 80 -19.59 -2.97 25.93
CA GLN A 80 -18.46 -3.46 26.71
C GLN A 80 -17.87 -4.72 26.10
N ALA A 81 -18.69 -5.64 25.57
CA ALA A 81 -18.20 -6.85 24.91
C ALA A 81 -17.21 -6.53 23.77
N THR A 82 -17.47 -5.47 23.01
CA THR A 82 -16.56 -4.98 21.95
C THR A 82 -15.24 -4.47 22.53
N ILE A 83 -15.22 -3.87 23.72
CA ILE A 83 -13.99 -3.41 24.37
C ILE A 83 -13.13 -4.58 24.81
N PHE A 84 -13.73 -5.64 25.38
CA PHE A 84 -13.00 -6.87 25.72
C PHE A 84 -12.35 -7.50 24.49
N TYR A 85 -13.09 -7.55 23.38
CA TYR A 85 -12.57 -8.05 22.11
C TYR A 85 -11.43 -7.17 21.58
N LEU A 86 -11.64 -5.85 21.57
CA LEU A 86 -10.67 -4.86 21.09
C LEU A 86 -9.37 -4.93 21.90
N ILE A 87 -9.44 -4.88 23.23
CA ILE A 87 -8.24 -4.90 24.05
C ILE A 87 -7.49 -6.22 23.86
N ALA A 88 -8.19 -7.36 23.81
CA ALA A 88 -7.58 -8.67 23.58
C ALA A 88 -6.87 -8.79 22.22
N ASP A 89 -7.46 -8.24 21.16
CA ASP A 89 -6.87 -8.19 19.82
C ASP A 89 -5.51 -7.47 19.85
N TYR A 90 -5.49 -6.26 20.42
CA TYR A 90 -4.26 -5.49 20.56
C TYR A 90 -3.25 -6.16 21.51
N THR A 91 -3.67 -6.81 22.59
CA THR A 91 -2.75 -7.53 23.50
C THR A 91 -2.05 -8.67 22.79
N LEU A 92 -2.79 -9.44 21.97
CA LEU A 92 -2.21 -10.54 21.19
C LEU A 92 -1.23 -10.01 20.14
N GLY A 93 -1.63 -9.02 19.33
CA GLY A 93 -0.77 -8.47 18.28
C GLY A 93 0.49 -7.80 18.81
N ILE A 94 0.38 -6.97 19.85
CA ILE A 94 1.53 -6.30 20.48
C ILE A 94 2.43 -7.33 21.16
N GLY A 95 1.85 -8.34 21.83
CA GLY A 95 2.64 -9.42 22.43
C GLY A 95 3.40 -10.26 21.41
N MET A 96 2.76 -10.61 20.28
CA MET A 96 3.45 -11.25 19.16
C MET A 96 4.62 -10.39 18.68
N PHE A 97 4.39 -9.10 18.40
CA PHE A 97 5.43 -8.17 17.95
C PHE A 97 6.60 -8.12 18.94
N ALA A 98 6.35 -7.97 20.23
CA ALA A 98 7.37 -7.84 21.27
C ALA A 98 8.38 -9.01 21.26
N THR A 99 7.93 -10.20 20.84
CA THR A 99 8.77 -11.42 20.76
C THR A 99 9.57 -11.57 19.46
N LEU A 100 9.39 -10.68 18.48
CA LEU A 100 9.92 -10.77 17.12
C LEU A 100 10.81 -9.57 16.73
N PRO A 101 11.98 -9.40 17.38
CA PRO A 101 12.95 -8.38 16.98
C PRO A 101 13.43 -8.63 15.54
N GLY A 102 13.75 -7.55 14.84
CA GLY A 102 14.07 -7.62 13.42
C GLY A 102 12.90 -7.33 12.49
N CYS A 103 11.75 -6.97 13.04
CA CYS A 103 10.55 -6.64 12.27
C CYS A 103 10.06 -5.21 12.56
N TYR A 104 9.28 -4.63 11.66
CA TYR A 104 8.48 -3.42 11.92
C TYR A 104 7.09 -3.57 11.32
N VAL A 105 6.09 -2.93 11.92
CA VAL A 105 4.69 -3.11 11.54
C VAL A 105 4.30 -2.06 10.51
N VAL A 106 3.97 -2.51 9.30
CA VAL A 106 3.58 -1.62 8.19
C VAL A 106 2.26 -0.94 8.52
N GLY A 107 2.25 0.39 8.39
CA GLY A 107 1.11 1.24 8.73
C GLY A 107 1.12 1.75 10.18
N ILE A 108 2.03 1.27 11.03
CA ILE A 108 2.16 1.71 12.43
C ILE A 108 3.55 2.29 12.71
N HIS A 109 4.60 1.59 12.33
CA HIS A 109 5.98 2.02 12.55
C HIS A 109 6.52 2.78 11.33
N ASP A 110 7.43 3.72 11.58
CA ASP A 110 8.13 4.43 10.52
C ASP A 110 9.08 3.46 9.79
N LEU A 111 9.32 3.72 8.49
CA LEU A 111 10.13 2.84 7.65
C LEU A 111 11.56 2.74 8.19
N CYS A 112 12.03 1.51 8.39
CA CYS A 112 13.35 1.23 8.94
C CYS A 112 13.99 0.00 8.27
N ASN A 113 15.28 -0.22 8.55
CA ASN A 113 16.01 -1.36 8.03
C ASN A 113 15.70 -2.65 8.80
N ALA A 114 14.43 -3.05 8.79
CA ALA A 114 13.92 -4.27 9.42
C ALA A 114 12.88 -4.95 8.51
N LEU A 115 12.53 -6.19 8.81
CA LEU A 115 11.53 -6.95 8.05
C LEU A 115 10.14 -6.29 8.20
N PRO A 116 9.53 -5.79 7.12
CA PRO A 116 8.15 -5.30 7.19
C PRO A 116 7.20 -6.46 7.48
N VAL A 117 6.30 -6.29 8.46
CA VAL A 117 5.29 -7.27 8.84
C VAL A 117 3.92 -6.64 8.99
N GLN A 118 2.89 -7.48 8.87
CA GLN A 118 1.49 -7.10 9.03
C GLN A 118 0.75 -8.17 9.84
N PHE A 119 -0.35 -7.79 10.46
CA PHE A 119 -1.18 -8.65 11.31
C PHE A 119 -2.56 -8.89 10.70
N TRP A 120 -3.13 -10.03 11.03
CA TRP A 120 -4.52 -10.36 10.76
C TRP A 120 -5.11 -11.23 11.87
N LEU A 121 -6.19 -10.75 12.49
CA LEU A 121 -6.98 -11.56 13.41
C LEU A 121 -7.86 -12.52 12.59
N LYS A 122 -7.57 -13.81 12.66
CA LYS A 122 -8.34 -14.86 11.96
C LYS A 122 -9.62 -15.21 12.68
N SER A 123 -9.53 -15.36 14.00
CA SER A 123 -10.67 -15.69 14.85
C SER A 123 -10.46 -15.14 16.26
N GLY A 124 -11.57 -14.90 16.96
CA GLY A 124 -11.53 -14.43 18.34
C GLY A 124 -12.80 -14.80 19.07
N ARG A 125 -12.67 -15.24 20.32
CA ARG A 125 -13.77 -15.51 21.23
C ARG A 125 -13.46 -14.92 22.59
N VAL A 126 -14.41 -14.20 23.17
CA VAL A 126 -14.33 -13.70 24.55
C VAL A 126 -15.31 -14.47 25.43
N GLU A 127 -14.80 -15.07 26.49
CA GLU A 127 -15.58 -15.66 27.57
C GLU A 127 -15.68 -14.64 28.72
N HIS A 128 -16.89 -14.12 28.94
CA HIS A 128 -17.16 -13.18 30.03
C HIS A 128 -17.46 -13.95 31.31
N LEU A 129 -16.64 -13.73 32.34
CA LEU A 129 -16.79 -14.36 33.65
C LEU A 129 -17.57 -13.46 34.61
N ARG A 130 -17.38 -12.14 34.49
CA ARG A 130 -17.98 -11.11 35.35
C ARG A 130 -18.24 -9.84 34.53
N ALA A 131 -19.11 -8.96 35.04
CA ALA A 131 -19.31 -7.63 34.45
C ALA A 131 -18.06 -6.77 34.65
N GLY A 132 -17.55 -6.14 33.58
CA GLY A 132 -16.45 -5.19 33.67
C GLY A 132 -16.97 -3.81 34.06
N THR A 133 -16.86 -3.42 35.32
CA THR A 133 -17.44 -2.15 35.83
C THR A 133 -16.39 -1.09 36.12
N GLY A 134 -15.18 -1.26 35.60
CA GLY A 134 -14.02 -0.44 35.91
C GLY A 134 -12.93 -0.59 34.85
N THR A 135 -11.74 -0.07 35.14
CA THR A 135 -10.59 -0.20 34.25
C THR A 135 -10.30 -1.66 33.94
N LEU A 136 -10.27 -1.99 32.66
CA LEU A 136 -9.92 -3.30 32.17
C LEU A 136 -8.42 -3.36 31.92
N ARG A 137 -7.78 -4.41 32.41
CA ARG A 137 -6.35 -4.67 32.25
C ARG A 137 -6.17 -6.04 31.62
N SER A 138 -5.64 -6.08 30.40
CA SER A 138 -5.34 -7.31 29.67
C SER A 138 -3.90 -7.74 29.91
N GLU A 139 -3.67 -9.04 30.01
CA GLU A 139 -2.34 -9.62 30.20
C GLU A 139 -2.15 -10.82 29.27
N LEU A 140 -0.98 -10.85 28.62
CA LEU A 140 -0.50 -11.97 27.81
C LEU A 140 0.96 -12.28 28.13
N SER A 141 1.27 -13.57 28.24
CA SER A 141 2.63 -14.10 28.30
C SER A 141 2.71 -15.27 27.32
N ILE A 142 3.59 -15.18 26.33
CA ILE A 142 3.75 -16.19 25.29
C ILE A 142 4.83 -17.17 25.71
N GLU A 143 4.56 -18.46 25.64
CA GLU A 143 5.53 -19.48 26.02
C GLU A 143 6.79 -19.44 25.13
N PRO A 144 8.00 -19.57 25.69
CA PRO A 144 9.24 -19.50 24.91
C PRO A 144 9.30 -20.48 23.73
N ALA A 145 8.74 -21.68 23.87
CA ALA A 145 8.67 -22.67 22.80
C ALA A 145 7.86 -22.16 21.59
N ARG A 146 6.74 -21.48 21.85
CA ARG A 146 5.89 -20.88 20.80
C ARG A 146 6.59 -19.70 20.13
N VAL A 147 7.35 -18.90 20.88
CA VAL A 147 8.18 -17.83 20.30
C VAL A 147 9.20 -18.37 19.32
N ILE A 148 9.90 -19.46 19.68
CA ILE A 148 10.88 -20.10 18.79
C ILE A 148 10.19 -20.63 17.53
N GLU A 149 9.03 -21.26 17.67
CA GLU A 149 8.23 -21.76 16.55
C GLU A 149 7.79 -20.61 15.62
N MET A 150 7.21 -19.54 16.16
CA MET A 150 6.81 -18.37 15.37
C MET A 150 7.98 -17.77 14.58
N ARG A 151 9.15 -17.61 15.22
CA ARG A 151 10.35 -17.12 14.54
C ARG A 151 10.78 -18.04 13.40
N LYS A 152 10.73 -19.36 13.62
CA LYS A 152 11.07 -20.35 12.60
C LYS A 152 10.08 -20.31 11.42
N GLN A 153 8.77 -20.26 11.71
CA GLN A 153 7.73 -20.13 10.68
C GLN A 153 7.91 -18.83 9.88
N LEU A 154 8.07 -17.68 10.55
CA LEU A 154 8.28 -16.41 9.86
C LEU A 154 9.52 -16.43 8.97
N ALA A 155 10.62 -17.02 9.45
CA ALA A 155 11.86 -17.11 8.68
C ALA A 155 11.79 -18.05 7.47
N THR A 156 11.04 -19.15 7.58
CA THR A 156 11.00 -20.19 6.54
C THR A 156 9.86 -20.00 5.56
N GLN A 157 8.71 -19.52 6.04
CA GLN A 157 7.47 -19.40 5.28
C GLN A 157 7.15 -17.94 4.94
N GLY A 158 7.74 -16.98 5.65
CA GLY A 158 7.33 -15.57 5.57
C GLY A 158 6.02 -15.28 6.32
N ARG A 159 5.53 -16.20 7.16
CA ARG A 159 4.38 -15.99 8.03
C ARG A 159 4.47 -16.86 9.28
N CYS A 160 3.79 -16.46 10.35
CA CYS A 160 3.60 -17.25 11.55
C CYS A 160 2.21 -16.99 12.14
N GLU A 161 1.76 -17.91 12.98
CA GLU A 161 0.44 -17.86 13.59
C GLU A 161 0.51 -18.11 15.08
N LEU A 162 -0.30 -17.39 15.84
CA LEU A 162 -0.44 -17.55 17.28
C LEU A 162 -1.91 -17.57 17.67
N LYS A 163 -2.31 -18.68 18.27
CA LYS A 163 -3.58 -18.81 18.97
C LYS A 163 -3.35 -18.87 20.48
N ASP A 164 -3.70 -17.83 21.22
CA ASP A 164 -3.42 -17.76 22.66
C ASP A 164 -4.54 -17.10 23.46
N LYS A 165 -4.44 -17.22 24.79
CA LYS A 165 -5.43 -16.73 25.76
C LYS A 165 -4.94 -15.44 26.41
N VAL A 166 -5.64 -14.35 26.13
CA VAL A 166 -5.49 -13.07 26.83
C VAL A 166 -6.40 -13.07 28.06
N ARG A 167 -5.82 -12.83 29.24
CA ARG A 167 -6.56 -12.73 30.49
C ARG A 167 -6.89 -11.28 30.77
N ILE A 168 -8.14 -10.96 31.10
CA ILE A 168 -8.59 -9.59 31.33
C ILE A 168 -9.07 -9.45 32.76
N TYR A 169 -8.50 -8.48 33.47
CA TYR A 169 -8.70 -8.22 34.88
C TYR A 169 -9.34 -6.85 35.12
N GLN A 170 -10.01 -6.72 36.26
CA GLN A 170 -10.40 -5.46 36.87
C GLN A 170 -9.87 -5.45 38.30
N GLY A 171 -8.86 -4.62 38.57
CA GLY A 171 -8.07 -4.76 39.80
C GLY A 171 -7.42 -6.14 39.86
N THR A 172 -7.75 -6.93 40.88
CA THR A 172 -7.25 -8.31 41.04
C THR A 172 -8.20 -9.37 40.48
N ASP A 173 -9.41 -8.99 40.09
CA ASP A 173 -10.46 -9.91 39.67
C ASP A 173 -10.34 -10.24 38.19
N LEU A 174 -10.28 -11.54 37.84
CA LEU A 174 -10.38 -11.99 36.46
C LEU A 174 -11.84 -11.85 35.98
N VAL A 175 -12.05 -11.01 34.97
CA VAL A 175 -13.40 -10.66 34.47
C VAL A 175 -13.69 -11.29 33.11
N ALA A 176 -12.67 -11.59 32.30
CA ALA A 176 -12.84 -12.31 31.04
C ALA A 176 -11.57 -13.04 30.59
N ILE A 177 -11.75 -14.04 29.72
CA ILE A 177 -10.67 -14.72 29.00
C ILE A 177 -10.98 -14.64 27.51
N ALA A 178 -10.07 -14.09 26.72
CA ALA A 178 -10.21 -14.03 25.27
C ALA A 178 -9.24 -15.02 24.61
N GLU A 179 -9.75 -15.93 23.80
CA GLU A 179 -8.95 -16.82 22.96
C GLU A 179 -8.97 -16.29 21.52
N HIS A 180 -7.85 -15.74 21.09
CA HIS A 180 -7.69 -15.11 19.79
C HIS A 180 -6.64 -15.87 18.97
N GLU A 181 -6.86 -15.93 17.67
CA GLU A 181 -5.97 -16.53 16.68
C GLU A 181 -5.57 -15.44 15.68
N MET A 182 -4.27 -15.14 15.67
CA MET A 182 -3.71 -14.06 14.86
C MET A 182 -2.57 -14.59 14.01
N GLU A 183 -2.56 -14.18 12.75
CA GLU A 183 -1.49 -14.44 11.81
C GLU A 183 -0.66 -13.17 11.61
N LEU A 184 0.66 -13.33 11.59
CA LEU A 184 1.63 -12.31 11.22
C LEU A 184 2.34 -12.77 9.96
N TYR A 185 2.46 -11.90 8.97
CA TYR A 185 3.15 -12.22 7.72
C TYR A 185 4.11 -11.11 7.31
N ALA A 186 5.20 -11.51 6.66
CA ALA A 186 6.17 -10.62 6.07
C ALA A 186 5.57 -9.93 4.85
N ASP A 187 5.61 -8.60 4.84
CA ASP A 187 5.14 -7.78 3.74
C ASP A 187 6.26 -7.60 2.70
N HIS A 188 6.54 -8.70 2.01
CA HIS A 188 7.47 -8.70 0.89
C HIS A 188 6.70 -8.55 -0.44
N LEU A 189 7.27 -7.78 -1.38
CA LEU A 189 6.94 -7.90 -2.80
C LEU A 189 7.41 -9.28 -3.32
N ARG A 190 6.64 -10.36 -3.10
CA ARG A 190 6.99 -11.73 -3.56
C ARG A 190 6.38 -12.13 -4.91
N THR A 191 7.11 -12.98 -5.64
CA THR A 191 6.90 -13.51 -7.00
C THR A 191 5.81 -14.58 -7.09
N GLN A 192 5.40 -14.89 -8.34
CA GLN A 192 4.24 -15.66 -8.82
C GLN A 192 3.85 -17.00 -8.14
N GLU A 193 4.70 -17.62 -7.31
CA GLU A 193 4.49 -19.00 -6.83
C GLU A 193 3.89 -19.09 -5.41
N ASP A 194 3.71 -17.97 -4.70
CA ASP A 194 3.15 -17.98 -3.34
C ASP A 194 1.61 -17.84 -3.36
N HIS A 195 0.91 -18.69 -2.59
CA HIS A 195 -0.50 -18.50 -2.28
C HIS A 195 -0.71 -17.14 -1.58
N VAL A 196 -1.33 -16.19 -2.28
CA VAL A 196 -1.66 -14.86 -1.74
C VAL A 196 -2.74 -15.01 -0.67
N THR A 197 -2.51 -14.45 0.53
CA THR A 197 -3.55 -14.47 1.57
C THR A 197 -4.65 -13.45 1.23
N ALA A 198 -5.88 -13.70 1.68
CA ALA A 198 -7.01 -12.80 1.46
C ALA A 198 -6.70 -11.35 1.92
N VAL A 199 -5.86 -11.18 2.94
CA VAL A 199 -5.50 -9.87 3.49
C VAL A 199 -4.56 -9.09 2.57
N GLN A 200 -3.58 -9.77 1.96
CA GLN A 200 -2.67 -9.17 0.98
C GLN A 200 -3.42 -8.73 -0.27
N LEU A 201 -4.43 -9.51 -0.67
CA LEU A 201 -5.37 -9.16 -1.74
C LEU A 201 -6.16 -7.90 -1.40
N GLU A 202 -6.74 -7.83 -0.20
CA GLU A 202 -7.52 -6.66 0.22
C GLU A 202 -6.67 -5.38 0.34
N ARG A 203 -5.42 -5.46 0.79
CA ARG A 203 -4.53 -4.27 0.83
C ARG A 203 -4.16 -3.74 -0.56
N ARG A 204 -3.81 -4.62 -1.51
CA ARG A 204 -3.51 -4.21 -2.90
C ARG A 204 -4.70 -3.53 -3.57
N LYS A 205 -5.91 -4.02 -3.26
CA LYS A 205 -7.15 -3.35 -3.68
C LYS A 205 -7.29 -1.99 -2.98
N THR A 206 -6.98 -1.88 -1.70
CA THR A 206 -7.23 -0.68 -0.88
C THR A 206 -6.57 0.59 -1.43
N SER A 207 -5.28 0.56 -1.83
CA SER A 207 -4.64 1.75 -2.41
C SER A 207 -5.27 2.13 -3.76
N ALA A 208 -5.54 1.15 -4.62
CA ALA A 208 -6.26 1.39 -5.88
C ALA A 208 -7.68 1.96 -5.65
N LEU A 209 -8.39 1.51 -4.62
CA LEU A 209 -9.71 2.03 -4.23
C LEU A 209 -9.63 3.47 -3.73
N ILE A 210 -8.62 3.81 -2.93
CA ILE A 210 -8.37 5.20 -2.48
C ILE A 210 -8.14 6.09 -3.69
N ILE A 211 -7.24 5.71 -4.59
CA ILE A 211 -6.92 6.52 -5.77
C ILE A 211 -8.14 6.65 -6.68
N ALA A 212 -8.94 5.59 -6.87
CA ALA A 212 -10.19 5.67 -7.62
C ALA A 212 -11.22 6.61 -6.96
N ALA A 213 -11.32 6.58 -5.63
CA ALA A 213 -12.18 7.49 -4.87
C ALA A 213 -11.77 8.96 -5.04
N LEU A 214 -10.46 9.26 -4.95
CA LEU A 214 -9.91 10.61 -5.12
C LEU A 214 -10.03 11.10 -6.57
N ARG A 215 -9.84 10.22 -7.55
CA ARG A 215 -10.07 10.54 -8.97
C ARG A 215 -11.53 10.94 -9.25
N GLY A 216 -12.46 10.28 -8.57
CA GLY A 216 -13.90 10.54 -8.67
C GLY A 216 -14.43 11.63 -7.72
N ASP A 217 -13.57 12.33 -6.97
CA ASP A 217 -13.99 13.36 -6.02
C ASP A 217 -14.39 14.68 -6.71
N SER A 218 -14.91 15.64 -5.94
CA SER A 218 -15.34 16.94 -6.51
C SER A 218 -14.16 17.76 -7.05
N LEU A 219 -12.98 17.65 -6.42
CA LEU A 219 -11.80 18.42 -6.80
C LEU A 219 -11.30 17.94 -8.18
N SER A 220 -11.03 16.65 -8.32
CA SER A 220 -10.61 16.00 -9.56
C SER A 220 -11.62 16.23 -10.69
N ARG A 221 -12.93 16.12 -10.42
CA ARG A 221 -13.97 16.39 -11.43
C ARG A 221 -14.03 17.86 -11.86
N SER A 222 -13.85 18.80 -10.93
CA SER A 222 -13.83 20.22 -11.29
C SER A 222 -12.62 20.57 -12.17
N LEU A 223 -11.47 19.96 -11.90
CA LEU A 223 -10.21 20.21 -12.59
C LEU A 223 -10.07 19.46 -13.92
N ALA A 224 -10.60 18.24 -14.02
CA ALA A 224 -10.58 17.41 -15.24
C ALA A 224 -11.79 17.65 -16.16
N GLY A 225 -12.70 18.55 -15.78
CA GLY A 225 -13.96 18.85 -16.49
C GLY A 225 -15.13 17.93 -16.11
N LEU A 226 -16.36 18.42 -16.36
CA LEU A 226 -17.64 17.84 -15.90
C LEU A 226 -17.93 16.40 -16.37
N ARG A 227 -17.16 15.84 -17.30
CA ARG A 227 -17.27 14.44 -17.78
C ARG A 227 -16.34 13.44 -17.07
N GLY A 228 -15.49 13.88 -16.14
CA GLY A 228 -14.43 13.03 -15.58
C GLY A 228 -14.90 12.03 -14.52
N ASP A 229 -14.56 10.76 -14.71
CA ASP A 229 -14.26 9.77 -13.66
C ASP A 229 -15.36 9.41 -12.63
N ALA A 230 -16.64 9.64 -12.99
CA ALA A 230 -17.78 9.13 -12.20
C ALA A 230 -17.75 7.60 -12.06
N LEU A 231 -17.19 6.92 -13.08
CA LEU A 231 -17.00 5.48 -13.05
C LEU A 231 -15.92 5.07 -12.03
N SER A 232 -14.78 5.78 -11.92
CA SER A 232 -13.79 5.48 -10.86
C SER A 232 -14.39 5.65 -9.46
N ARG A 233 -15.24 6.67 -9.25
CA ARG A 233 -15.97 6.81 -7.98
C ARG A 233 -16.82 5.58 -7.67
N SER A 234 -17.51 5.07 -8.67
CA SER A 234 -18.39 3.89 -8.55
C SER A 234 -17.58 2.62 -8.31
N LEU A 235 -16.44 2.47 -9.01
CA LEU A 235 -15.50 1.37 -8.81
C LEU A 235 -14.86 1.38 -7.41
N ALA A 236 -14.61 2.56 -6.82
CA ALA A 236 -14.09 2.66 -5.46
C ALA A 236 -15.07 2.12 -4.39
N GLY A 237 -16.37 2.28 -4.61
CA GLY A 237 -17.41 1.90 -3.64
C GLY A 237 -17.28 2.60 -2.28
N ASP A 238 -18.17 2.25 -1.35
CA ASP A 238 -18.28 2.94 -0.06
C ASP A 238 -17.00 2.85 0.79
N GLN A 239 -16.31 1.70 0.74
CA GLN A 239 -15.05 1.51 1.44
C GLN A 239 -13.94 2.42 0.90
N GLY A 240 -13.76 2.47 -0.43
CA GLY A 240 -12.77 3.34 -1.05
C GLY A 240 -13.04 4.82 -0.76
N LEU A 241 -14.31 5.22 -0.78
CA LEU A 241 -14.73 6.58 -0.43
C LEU A 241 -14.45 6.92 1.04
N ALA A 242 -14.79 6.04 1.98
CA ALA A 242 -14.57 6.25 3.40
C ALA A 242 -13.08 6.37 3.74
N ILE A 243 -12.25 5.47 3.19
CA ILE A 243 -10.80 5.50 3.40
C ILE A 243 -10.18 6.71 2.68
N GLY A 244 -10.61 7.03 1.46
CA GLY A 244 -10.20 8.22 0.73
C GLY A 244 -10.43 9.50 1.52
N LEU A 245 -11.64 9.70 2.08
CA LEU A 245 -11.97 10.85 2.93
C LEU A 245 -11.08 10.95 4.17
N ARG A 246 -10.76 9.80 4.80
CA ARG A 246 -9.87 9.76 5.96
C ARG A 246 -8.46 10.22 5.58
N ILE A 247 -7.94 9.77 4.44
CA ILE A 247 -6.60 10.12 3.97
C ILE A 247 -6.54 11.57 3.53
N SER A 248 -7.55 12.08 2.82
CA SER A 248 -7.59 13.50 2.43
C SER A 248 -7.49 14.43 3.63
N ARG A 249 -8.02 14.02 4.79
CA ARG A 249 -7.89 14.78 6.04
C ARG A 249 -6.50 14.69 6.65
N ALA A 250 -5.85 13.52 6.56
CA ALA A 250 -4.50 13.30 7.08
C ALA A 250 -3.41 13.90 6.17
N SER A 251 -3.64 13.91 4.86
CA SER A 251 -2.79 14.51 3.84
C SER A 251 -3.64 15.26 2.81
N PRO A 252 -3.84 16.57 3.01
CA PRO A 252 -4.57 17.42 2.05
C PRO A 252 -3.92 17.50 0.66
N GLN A 253 -2.64 17.15 0.54
CA GLN A 253 -1.88 17.23 -0.71
C GLN A 253 -2.21 16.09 -1.68
N LEU A 254 -2.54 14.90 -1.17
CA LEU A 254 -2.79 13.72 -2.01
C LEU A 254 -3.96 13.92 -2.99
N PRO A 255 -5.14 14.46 -2.60
CA PRO A 255 -6.21 14.78 -3.54
C PRO A 255 -5.78 15.70 -4.68
N HIS A 256 -5.00 16.75 -4.38
CA HIS A 256 -4.49 17.68 -5.38
C HIS A 256 -3.52 16.98 -6.35
N MET A 257 -2.61 16.15 -5.83
CA MET A 257 -1.69 15.36 -6.66
C MET A 257 -2.45 14.41 -7.60
N VAL A 258 -3.46 13.70 -7.09
CA VAL A 258 -4.31 12.81 -7.89
C VAL A 258 -5.10 13.60 -8.94
N ALA A 259 -5.63 14.76 -8.58
CA ALA A 259 -6.36 15.63 -9.50
C ALA A 259 -5.46 16.16 -10.62
N ALA A 260 -4.25 16.62 -10.29
CA ALA A 260 -3.25 17.09 -11.25
C ALA A 260 -2.86 15.99 -12.23
N ARG A 261 -2.55 14.79 -11.70
CA ARG A 261 -2.22 13.62 -12.50
C ARG A 261 -3.33 13.25 -13.47
N THR A 262 -4.55 13.21 -12.95
CA THR A 262 -5.74 12.86 -13.73
C THR A 262 -6.00 13.91 -14.82
N LYS A 263 -5.94 15.20 -14.49
CA LYS A 263 -6.12 16.29 -15.46
C LYS A 263 -5.07 16.26 -16.56
N HIS A 264 -3.79 16.07 -16.22
CA HIS A 264 -2.72 16.03 -17.20
C HIS A 264 -2.89 14.85 -18.16
N LEU A 265 -3.05 13.62 -17.62
CA LEU A 265 -3.19 12.42 -18.45
C LEU A 265 -4.45 12.47 -19.32
N ARG A 266 -5.59 12.92 -18.78
CA ARG A 266 -6.82 13.07 -19.58
C ARG A 266 -6.70 14.13 -20.67
N THR A 267 -6.05 15.26 -20.38
CA THR A 267 -5.77 16.28 -21.41
C THR A 267 -4.96 15.68 -22.55
N TYR A 268 -3.92 14.90 -22.21
CA TYR A 268 -3.11 14.21 -23.19
C TYR A 268 -3.94 13.19 -24.00
N LEU A 269 -4.72 12.33 -23.33
CA LEU A 269 -5.59 11.34 -23.99
C LEU A 269 -6.63 11.97 -24.93
N ASN A 270 -7.20 13.12 -24.58
CA ASN A 270 -8.16 13.84 -25.43
C ASN A 270 -7.52 14.55 -26.63
N THR A 271 -6.19 14.69 -26.64
CA THR A 271 -5.45 15.41 -27.68
C THR A 271 -4.55 14.43 -28.42
N LEU A 272 -3.24 14.50 -28.19
CA LEU A 272 -2.24 13.67 -28.88
C LEU A 272 -2.41 12.18 -28.59
N GLY A 273 -2.94 11.83 -27.41
CA GLY A 273 -3.17 10.44 -27.02
C GLY A 273 -4.19 9.72 -27.90
N ALA A 274 -5.12 10.45 -28.54
CA ALA A 274 -6.12 9.88 -29.44
C ALA A 274 -5.53 9.45 -30.80
N GLU A 275 -4.33 9.91 -31.14
CA GLU A 275 -3.65 9.58 -32.41
C GLU A 275 -3.01 8.18 -32.38
N HIS A 276 -2.81 7.61 -31.19
CA HIS A 276 -2.27 6.25 -31.05
C HIS A 276 -3.34 5.19 -31.32
N THR A 277 -2.98 4.18 -32.10
CA THR A 277 -3.86 3.04 -32.39
C THR A 277 -3.93 2.02 -31.24
N GLN A 278 -2.95 2.06 -30.33
CA GLN A 278 -2.90 1.20 -29.15
C GLN A 278 -2.57 2.01 -27.89
N VAL A 279 -3.15 1.61 -26.77
CA VAL A 279 -2.77 2.10 -25.43
C VAL A 279 -2.44 0.90 -24.56
N LEU A 280 -1.29 0.92 -23.90
CA LEU A 280 -0.85 -0.10 -22.96
C LEU A 280 -0.79 0.49 -21.55
N VAL A 281 -1.62 -0.01 -20.63
CA VAL A 281 -1.64 0.44 -19.24
C VAL A 281 -0.95 -0.59 -18.35
N LEU A 282 0.08 -0.15 -17.62
CA LEU A 282 0.85 -0.99 -16.69
C LEU A 282 0.39 -0.72 -15.25
N GLY A 283 -0.34 -1.66 -14.65
CA GLY A 283 -0.94 -1.51 -13.32
C GLY A 283 -2.24 -0.72 -13.37
N VAL A 284 -3.28 -1.24 -14.03
CA VAL A 284 -4.53 -0.51 -14.26
C VAL A 284 -5.35 -0.25 -12.99
N GLY A 285 -5.30 -1.14 -12.01
CA GLY A 285 -6.14 -1.10 -10.81
C GLY A 285 -7.61 -0.78 -11.14
N PHE A 286 -8.16 0.23 -10.48
CA PHE A 286 -9.54 0.71 -10.71
C PHE A 286 -9.62 1.94 -11.62
N ASP A 287 -8.64 2.18 -12.50
CA ASP A 287 -8.70 3.31 -13.46
C ASP A 287 -9.83 3.14 -14.47
N ALA A 288 -10.77 4.07 -14.58
CA ALA A 288 -11.87 4.00 -15.54
C ALA A 288 -11.51 4.42 -16.98
N LYS A 289 -10.37 5.08 -17.22
CA LYS A 289 -9.98 5.60 -18.55
C LYS A 289 -10.07 4.59 -19.68
N PRO A 290 -9.68 3.30 -19.53
CA PRO A 290 -9.82 2.33 -20.61
C PRO A 290 -11.28 2.17 -21.09
N LEU A 291 -12.27 2.32 -20.21
CA LEU A 291 -13.69 2.22 -20.59
C LEU A 291 -14.20 3.54 -21.19
N GLU A 292 -13.64 4.67 -20.77
CA GLU A 292 -14.06 5.99 -21.22
C GLU A 292 -13.46 6.41 -22.56
N PHE A 293 -12.25 5.94 -22.88
CA PHE A 293 -11.48 6.37 -24.06
C PHE A 293 -11.30 5.29 -25.13
N ALA A 294 -11.42 4.00 -24.80
CA ALA A 294 -11.30 2.96 -25.82
C ALA A 294 -12.42 3.07 -26.86
N GLY A 295 -12.10 2.73 -28.10
CA GLY A 295 -13.05 2.84 -29.21
C GLY A 295 -12.54 2.12 -30.45
N THR A 296 -13.32 2.22 -31.53
CA THR A 296 -13.08 1.47 -32.78
C THR A 296 -11.72 1.73 -33.43
N HIS A 297 -11.07 2.86 -33.11
CA HIS A 297 -9.77 3.26 -33.66
C HIS A 297 -8.60 3.06 -32.68
N GLN A 298 -8.88 2.68 -31.42
CA GLN A 298 -7.86 2.59 -30.38
C GLN A 298 -8.14 1.41 -29.44
N MET A 299 -7.26 0.40 -29.51
CA MET A 299 -7.30 -0.77 -28.64
C MET A 299 -6.52 -0.52 -27.35
N TRP A 300 -7.11 -0.86 -26.22
CA TRP A 300 -6.50 -0.73 -24.90
C TRP A 300 -6.10 -2.11 -24.38
N PHE A 301 -4.84 -2.26 -24.02
CA PHE A 301 -4.27 -3.44 -23.39
C PHE A 301 -3.98 -3.08 -21.93
N ILE A 302 -4.67 -3.70 -20.99
CA ILE A 302 -4.53 -3.37 -19.57
C ILE A 302 -3.85 -4.52 -18.83
N CYS A 303 -2.79 -4.18 -18.10
CA CYS A 303 -1.97 -5.13 -17.36
C CYS A 303 -2.15 -4.92 -15.87
N ASP A 304 -2.42 -6.00 -15.14
CA ASP A 304 -2.36 -6.04 -13.68
C ASP A 304 -2.29 -7.50 -13.22
N LEU A 305 -2.18 -7.70 -11.91
CA LEU A 305 -2.29 -9.02 -11.31
C LEU A 305 -3.69 -9.61 -11.56
N GLU A 306 -3.74 -10.93 -11.70
CA GLU A 306 -4.97 -11.64 -12.06
C GLU A 306 -6.13 -11.33 -11.11
N ASP A 307 -5.90 -11.33 -9.80
CA ASP A 307 -6.96 -11.05 -8.83
C ASP A 307 -7.43 -9.58 -8.84
N MET A 308 -6.56 -8.64 -9.21
CA MET A 308 -6.95 -7.24 -9.40
C MET A 308 -7.85 -7.09 -10.63
N LEU A 309 -7.51 -7.74 -11.74
CA LEU A 309 -8.33 -7.74 -12.96
C LEU A 309 -9.67 -8.43 -12.71
N ARG A 310 -9.70 -9.58 -12.02
CA ARG A 310 -10.95 -10.27 -11.66
C ARG A 310 -11.88 -9.40 -10.81
N GLU A 311 -11.35 -8.73 -9.79
CA GLU A 311 -12.15 -7.83 -8.94
C GLU A 311 -12.64 -6.61 -9.71
N ARG A 312 -11.80 -6.03 -10.58
CA ARG A 312 -12.18 -4.94 -11.48
C ARG A 312 -13.32 -5.36 -12.40
N ASP A 313 -13.21 -6.50 -13.08
CA ASP A 313 -14.22 -7.01 -14.00
C ASP A 313 -15.54 -7.32 -13.28
N ARG A 314 -15.47 -7.88 -12.06
CA ARG A 314 -16.66 -8.09 -11.22
C ARG A 314 -17.41 -6.77 -10.98
N ARG A 315 -16.70 -5.72 -10.55
CA ARG A 315 -17.32 -4.40 -10.28
C ARG A 315 -17.83 -3.73 -11.55
N LEU A 316 -17.09 -3.81 -12.66
CA LEU A 316 -17.55 -3.28 -13.94
C LEU A 316 -18.82 -3.97 -14.43
N THR A 317 -18.89 -5.29 -14.28
CA THR A 317 -20.07 -6.10 -14.62
C THR A 317 -21.29 -5.69 -13.77
N GLU A 318 -21.10 -5.51 -12.46
CA GLU A 318 -22.16 -5.00 -11.56
C GLU A 318 -22.66 -3.61 -11.94
N LEU A 319 -21.79 -2.78 -12.52
CA LEU A 319 -22.12 -1.45 -13.04
C LEU A 319 -22.62 -1.46 -14.50
N GLY A 320 -22.78 -2.63 -15.11
CA GLY A 320 -23.18 -2.79 -16.51
C GLY A 320 -22.20 -2.19 -17.52
N GLN A 321 -20.92 -2.09 -17.16
CA GLN A 321 -19.86 -1.51 -17.99
C GLN A 321 -19.04 -2.61 -18.65
N SER A 322 -18.81 -2.49 -19.96
CA SER A 322 -17.88 -3.33 -20.71
C SER A 322 -17.42 -2.59 -21.97
N SER A 323 -16.28 -3.01 -22.54
CA SER A 323 -15.81 -2.51 -23.82
C SER A 323 -15.12 -3.62 -24.59
N PRO A 324 -15.49 -3.88 -25.87
CA PRO A 324 -14.80 -4.85 -26.71
C PRO A 324 -13.41 -4.36 -27.16
N HIS A 325 -13.09 -3.10 -26.89
CA HIS A 325 -11.82 -2.46 -27.24
C HIS A 325 -10.81 -2.46 -26.09
N VAL A 326 -11.11 -3.19 -25.01
CA VAL A 326 -10.24 -3.36 -23.84
C VAL A 326 -9.89 -4.83 -23.68
N VAL A 327 -8.60 -5.13 -23.59
CA VAL A 327 -8.04 -6.48 -23.43
C VAL A 327 -7.34 -6.57 -22.08
N ASN A 328 -7.81 -7.47 -21.22
CA ASN A 328 -7.23 -7.73 -19.91
C ASN A 328 -6.07 -8.73 -20.03
N ILE A 329 -4.91 -8.39 -19.46
CA ILE A 329 -3.69 -9.20 -19.55
C ILE A 329 -3.15 -9.45 -18.13
N PRO A 330 -3.39 -10.64 -17.54
CA PRO A 330 -2.94 -10.96 -16.18
C PRO A 330 -1.42 -11.18 -16.15
N VAL A 331 -0.71 -10.21 -15.57
CA VAL A 331 0.76 -10.17 -15.48
C VAL A 331 1.25 -9.60 -14.17
N ASP A 332 2.44 -10.06 -13.77
CA ASP A 332 3.21 -9.45 -12.71
C ASP A 332 4.43 -8.76 -13.32
N LEU A 333 4.46 -7.41 -13.24
CA LEU A 333 5.51 -6.58 -13.83
C LEU A 333 6.91 -6.82 -13.24
N ARG A 334 7.01 -7.57 -12.13
CA ARG A 334 8.28 -7.94 -11.49
C ARG A 334 8.99 -9.08 -12.21
N LEU A 335 8.23 -9.89 -12.96
CA LEU A 335 8.71 -11.03 -13.72
C LEU A 335 9.16 -10.60 -15.12
N ASP A 336 9.94 -11.42 -15.81
CA ASP A 336 10.45 -11.08 -17.15
C ASP A 336 9.53 -11.52 -18.31
N ASN A 337 8.45 -12.28 -18.02
CA ASN A 337 7.60 -12.89 -19.04
C ASN A 337 6.41 -12.02 -19.51
N TRP A 338 6.13 -10.90 -18.83
CA TRP A 338 4.99 -10.05 -19.18
C TRP A 338 5.03 -9.45 -20.60
N PRO A 339 6.19 -9.08 -21.19
CA PRO A 339 6.21 -8.55 -22.56
C PRO A 339 5.76 -9.58 -23.59
N THR A 340 6.09 -10.86 -23.37
CA THR A 340 5.64 -11.97 -24.21
C THR A 340 4.13 -12.16 -24.12
N LYS A 341 3.59 -12.20 -22.90
CA LYS A 341 2.14 -12.30 -22.67
C LYS A 341 1.35 -11.16 -23.32
N ILE A 342 1.90 -9.95 -23.32
CA ILE A 342 1.28 -8.80 -24.00
C ILE A 342 1.17 -9.05 -25.52
N ARG A 343 2.25 -9.53 -26.16
CA ARG A 343 2.26 -9.84 -27.59
C ARG A 343 1.28 -10.97 -27.93
N GLU A 344 1.22 -12.00 -27.09
CA GLU A 344 0.26 -13.12 -27.23
C GLU A 344 -1.20 -12.66 -27.14
N ALA A 345 -1.48 -11.60 -26.37
CA ALA A 345 -2.80 -10.99 -26.26
C ALA A 345 -3.20 -10.11 -27.47
N GLY A 346 -2.38 -10.06 -28.53
CA GLY A 346 -2.67 -9.34 -29.77
C GLY A 346 -2.11 -7.92 -29.86
N TYR A 347 -1.23 -7.54 -28.93
CA TYR A 347 -0.49 -6.28 -29.02
C TYR A 347 0.53 -6.32 -30.18
N ASP A 348 0.53 -5.31 -31.04
CA ASP A 348 1.49 -5.17 -32.14
C ASP A 348 2.56 -4.08 -31.84
N PRO A 349 3.84 -4.45 -31.66
CA PRO A 349 4.89 -3.48 -31.35
C PRO A 349 5.20 -2.50 -32.48
N HIS A 350 4.76 -2.76 -33.71
CA HIS A 350 4.98 -1.89 -34.87
C HIS A 350 3.90 -0.83 -35.06
N LYS A 351 2.84 -0.86 -34.25
CA LYS A 351 1.80 0.17 -34.25
C LYS A 351 2.11 1.29 -33.26
N SER A 352 1.62 2.49 -33.57
CA SER A 352 1.76 3.66 -32.70
C SER A 352 1.05 3.39 -31.38
N THR A 353 1.82 3.40 -30.29
CA THR A 353 1.37 2.99 -28.96
C THR A 353 1.67 4.07 -27.91
N LEU A 354 0.67 4.38 -27.08
CA LEU A 354 0.88 5.08 -25.81
C LEU A 354 1.00 4.07 -24.67
N VAL A 355 2.13 4.06 -23.97
CA VAL A 355 2.29 3.30 -22.72
C VAL A 355 2.03 4.23 -21.55
N ILE A 356 1.30 3.76 -20.53
CA ILE A 356 0.94 4.51 -19.32
C ILE A 356 1.43 3.72 -18.10
N LEU A 357 2.25 4.37 -17.28
CA LEU A 357 2.60 3.90 -15.93
C LEU A 357 2.17 4.98 -14.92
N GLU A 358 0.95 4.84 -14.38
CA GLU A 358 0.34 5.81 -13.46
C GLU A 358 0.44 5.33 -12.00
N GLY A 359 0.98 6.16 -11.12
CA GLY A 359 0.99 5.95 -9.67
C GLY A 359 1.82 4.77 -9.20
N ALA A 360 2.87 4.40 -9.95
CA ALA A 360 3.72 3.26 -9.61
C ALA A 360 5.19 3.63 -9.38
N SER A 361 5.69 4.66 -10.07
CA SER A 361 7.13 4.91 -10.18
C SER A 361 7.83 5.19 -8.84
N MET A 362 7.16 5.94 -7.96
CA MET A 362 7.65 6.37 -6.65
C MET A 362 7.75 5.23 -5.61
N TYR A 363 7.15 4.08 -5.91
CA TYR A 363 7.17 2.87 -5.06
C TYR A 363 8.20 1.85 -5.56
N LEU A 364 8.90 2.15 -6.65
CA LEU A 364 9.87 1.26 -7.26
C LEU A 364 11.28 1.81 -7.09
N ARG A 365 12.20 0.94 -6.64
CA ARG A 365 13.63 1.25 -6.68
C ARG A 365 14.13 1.36 -8.13
N GLN A 366 15.29 1.97 -8.32
CA GLN A 366 15.85 2.24 -9.64
C GLN A 366 16.03 0.98 -10.50
N ASN A 367 16.45 -0.15 -9.92
CA ASN A 367 16.68 -1.40 -10.66
C ASN A 367 15.39 -2.00 -11.23
N PRO A 368 14.33 -2.26 -10.42
CA PRO A 368 13.03 -2.67 -10.95
C PRO A 368 12.49 -1.76 -12.04
N MET A 369 12.58 -0.44 -11.86
CA MET A 369 12.11 0.46 -12.91
C MET A 369 12.93 0.31 -14.19
N ARG A 370 14.25 0.32 -14.10
CA ARG A 370 15.10 0.23 -15.30
C ARG A 370 14.77 -1.03 -16.10
N ARG A 371 14.43 -2.14 -15.43
CA ARG A 371 13.91 -3.37 -16.06
C ARG A 371 12.59 -3.11 -16.79
N ILE A 372 11.60 -2.51 -16.12
CA ILE A 372 10.30 -2.15 -16.73
C ILE A 372 10.50 -1.23 -17.94
N SER A 373 11.26 -0.15 -17.80
CA SER A 373 11.59 0.77 -18.89
C SER A 373 12.23 0.07 -20.09
N ASN A 374 13.22 -0.81 -19.85
CA ASN A 374 13.87 -1.55 -20.93
C ASN A 374 12.90 -2.48 -21.67
N ALA A 375 12.02 -3.15 -20.92
CA ALA A 375 11.01 -4.04 -21.50
C ALA A 375 9.94 -3.25 -22.27
N VAL A 376 9.48 -2.11 -21.74
CA VAL A 376 8.59 -1.17 -22.44
C VAL A 376 9.21 -0.73 -23.75
N ARG A 377 10.48 -0.30 -23.75
CA ARG A 377 11.18 0.07 -24.99
C ARG A 377 11.20 -1.06 -26.02
N GLY A 378 11.38 -2.31 -25.56
CA GLY A 378 11.31 -3.49 -26.43
C GLY A 378 9.92 -3.78 -27.01
N LEU A 379 8.88 -3.12 -26.52
CA LEU A 379 7.51 -3.18 -27.05
C LEU A 379 7.17 -2.00 -27.97
N LEU A 380 8.01 -0.97 -28.05
CA LEU A 380 7.76 0.22 -28.87
C LEU A 380 8.72 0.26 -30.06
N LEU A 381 8.35 -0.41 -31.15
CA LEU A 381 9.13 -0.42 -32.40
C LEU A 381 8.65 0.64 -33.40
N ASN A 382 7.57 1.35 -33.08
CA ASN A 382 7.09 2.50 -33.85
C ASN A 382 7.57 3.82 -33.24
N THR A 383 8.17 4.70 -34.04
CA THR A 383 8.75 6.00 -33.61
C THR A 383 7.73 7.01 -33.10
N ASP A 384 6.45 6.83 -33.46
CA ASP A 384 5.34 7.66 -32.97
C ASP A 384 4.85 7.22 -31.60
N SER A 385 5.35 6.10 -31.07
CA SER A 385 5.01 5.63 -29.73
C SER A 385 5.53 6.56 -28.63
N ARG A 386 4.81 6.58 -27.51
CA ARG A 386 5.08 7.44 -26.36
C ARG A 386 4.98 6.65 -25.08
N PHE A 387 5.74 7.04 -24.07
CA PHE A 387 5.65 6.49 -22.73
C PHE A 387 5.35 7.62 -21.74
N TRP A 388 4.13 7.61 -21.20
CA TRP A 388 3.68 8.52 -20.16
C TRP A 388 3.89 7.89 -18.77
N LEU A 389 4.44 8.66 -17.85
CA LEU A 389 4.57 8.29 -16.45
C LEU A 389 4.50 9.51 -15.53
N ASP A 390 3.96 9.32 -14.33
CA ASP A 390 4.17 10.24 -13.21
C ASP A 390 5.40 9.83 -12.41
N HIS A 391 6.05 10.77 -11.74
CA HIS A 391 7.17 10.53 -10.84
C HIS A 391 7.38 11.68 -9.87
N VAL A 392 8.13 11.44 -8.80
CA VAL A 392 8.55 12.48 -7.85
C VAL A 392 10.04 12.77 -7.97
N THR A 393 10.45 13.99 -7.63
CA THR A 393 11.87 14.35 -7.56
C THR A 393 12.54 13.76 -6.33
N ALA A 394 13.84 13.49 -6.42
CA ALA A 394 14.62 13.01 -5.27
C ALA A 394 14.57 14.00 -4.09
N GLU A 395 14.44 15.29 -4.39
CA GLU A 395 14.30 16.38 -3.42
C GLU A 395 13.08 16.19 -2.51
N LEU A 396 11.98 15.60 -2.99
CA LEU A 396 10.79 15.34 -2.17
C LEU A 396 11.13 14.54 -0.91
N LEU A 397 12.03 13.56 -1.02
CA LEU A 397 12.39 12.66 0.07
C LEU A 397 13.26 13.33 1.15
N THR A 398 13.94 14.42 0.80
CA THR A 398 14.85 15.15 1.69
C THR A 398 14.34 16.52 2.09
N MET A 399 13.17 16.93 1.58
CA MET A 399 12.62 18.27 1.79
C MET A 399 12.16 18.46 3.24
N ASP A 400 12.78 19.41 3.94
CA ASP A 400 12.46 19.71 5.34
C ASP A 400 11.27 20.66 5.47
N ARG A 401 10.09 20.14 5.13
CA ARG A 401 8.83 20.88 5.14
C ARG A 401 7.75 20.07 5.83
N THR A 402 6.96 20.70 6.70
CA THR A 402 5.94 20.01 7.50
C THR A 402 4.93 19.31 6.62
N GLU A 403 4.46 19.97 5.56
CA GLU A 403 3.53 19.44 4.57
C GLU A 403 4.07 18.19 3.85
N VAL A 404 5.36 18.18 3.51
CA VAL A 404 6.01 17.02 2.88
C VAL A 404 6.18 15.88 3.88
N LYS A 405 6.65 16.16 5.09
CA LYS A 405 6.79 15.17 6.16
C LYS A 405 5.45 14.51 6.48
N SER A 406 4.38 15.30 6.58
CA SER A 406 3.02 14.79 6.79
C SER A 406 2.53 13.94 5.62
N PHE A 407 2.78 14.35 4.37
CA PHE A 407 2.46 13.55 3.19
C PHE A 407 3.20 12.20 3.19
N LEU A 408 4.53 12.21 3.35
CA LEU A 408 5.34 10.99 3.36
C LEU A 408 4.93 10.05 4.52
N ALA A 409 4.65 10.61 5.70
CA ALA A 409 4.15 9.85 6.84
C ALA A 409 2.78 9.21 6.53
N ALA A 410 1.84 9.97 5.96
CA ALA A 410 0.52 9.44 5.58
C ALA A 410 0.64 8.32 4.52
N MET A 411 1.48 8.50 3.51
CA MET A 411 1.73 7.47 2.49
C MET A 411 2.35 6.19 3.08
N SER A 412 3.30 6.34 4.00
CA SER A 412 3.87 5.21 4.76
C SER A 412 2.81 4.51 5.64
N GLN A 413 1.93 5.27 6.29
CA GLN A 413 0.81 4.73 7.08
C GLN A 413 -0.19 3.92 6.24
N LEU A 414 -0.30 4.25 4.94
CA LEU A 414 -1.11 3.49 3.99
C LEU A 414 -0.45 2.21 3.49
N GLY A 415 0.80 1.97 3.88
CA GLY A 415 1.60 0.88 3.33
C GLY A 415 2.12 1.15 1.92
N GLU A 416 2.04 2.40 1.46
CA GLU A 416 2.53 2.85 0.15
C GLU A 416 3.65 3.90 0.35
N PRO A 417 4.75 3.58 1.06
CA PRO A 417 5.80 4.55 1.31
C PRO A 417 6.43 4.99 0.00
N VAL A 418 6.57 6.30 -0.19
CA VAL A 418 7.36 6.87 -1.28
C VAL A 418 8.82 6.56 -0.98
N ILE A 419 9.43 5.65 -1.75
CA ILE A 419 10.80 5.14 -1.49
C ILE A 419 11.84 5.63 -2.49
N SER A 420 11.41 6.27 -3.57
CA SER A 420 12.30 6.73 -4.64
C SER A 420 11.81 8.02 -5.27
N GLY A 421 12.76 8.79 -5.80
CA GLY A 421 12.54 9.98 -6.61
C GLY A 421 13.75 10.24 -7.52
N PHE A 422 13.53 10.96 -8.61
CA PHE A 422 14.53 11.13 -9.68
C PHE A 422 14.55 12.58 -10.16
N SER A 423 15.71 13.11 -10.52
CA SER A 423 15.82 14.47 -11.06
C SER A 423 15.00 14.65 -12.35
N ASP A 424 14.95 13.59 -13.17
CA ASP A 424 14.21 13.52 -14.41
C ASP A 424 13.87 12.05 -14.76
N ALA A 425 12.83 11.87 -15.58
CA ALA A 425 12.37 10.59 -16.08
C ALA A 425 13.40 9.86 -16.97
N THR A 426 14.34 10.53 -17.65
CA THR A 426 15.39 9.80 -18.39
C THR A 426 16.39 9.13 -17.45
N VAL A 427 16.74 9.75 -16.31
CA VAL A 427 17.60 9.13 -15.29
C VAL A 427 16.98 7.84 -14.77
N TYR A 428 15.65 7.86 -14.65
CA TYR A 428 14.83 6.73 -14.26
C TYR A 428 14.77 5.63 -15.32
N CYS A 429 14.55 6.02 -16.58
CA CYS A 429 14.32 5.10 -17.69
C CYS A 429 15.61 4.67 -18.44
N GLY A 430 16.74 5.32 -18.18
CA GLY A 430 18.05 5.11 -18.81
C GLY A 430 18.36 6.11 -19.92
N ASN A 431 18.88 7.29 -19.53
CA ASN A 431 19.30 8.47 -20.31
C ASN A 431 19.41 8.31 -21.83
N ASP A 432 20.22 7.37 -22.32
CA ASP A 432 20.54 7.27 -23.75
C ASP A 432 19.47 6.54 -24.58
N LYS A 433 18.38 6.08 -23.96
CA LYS A 433 17.33 5.27 -24.58
C LYS A 433 16.01 6.01 -24.79
N TRP A 434 15.87 7.19 -24.20
CA TRP A 434 14.62 7.94 -24.14
C TRP A 434 14.88 9.43 -24.25
N SER A 435 14.13 10.12 -25.11
CA SER A 435 14.05 11.58 -25.10
C SER A 435 12.79 12.04 -24.36
N VAL A 436 12.92 13.11 -23.56
CA VAL A 436 11.78 13.76 -22.90
C VAL A 436 11.17 14.75 -23.88
N LEU A 437 9.93 14.51 -24.29
CA LEU A 437 9.18 15.46 -25.12
C LEU A 437 8.55 16.57 -24.27
N SER A 438 8.03 16.20 -23.11
CA SER A 438 7.51 17.15 -22.13
C SER A 438 7.63 16.61 -20.71
N SER A 439 7.74 17.53 -19.76
CA SER A 439 7.74 17.24 -18.33
C SER A 439 7.09 18.41 -17.61
N GLU A 440 5.89 18.19 -17.07
CA GLU A 440 5.11 19.20 -16.37
C GLU A 440 5.02 18.86 -14.88
N THR A 441 4.95 19.89 -14.03
CA THR A 441 4.77 19.70 -12.59
C THR A 441 3.28 19.71 -12.22
N ALA A 442 2.91 19.03 -11.14
CA ALA A 442 1.56 19.14 -10.59
C ALA A 442 1.20 20.60 -10.24
N GLY A 443 2.17 21.39 -9.76
CA GLY A 443 1.98 22.81 -9.49
C GLY A 443 1.59 23.61 -10.74
N THR A 444 2.22 23.33 -11.88
CA THR A 444 1.86 23.94 -13.17
C THR A 444 0.43 23.57 -13.58
N VAL A 445 0.07 22.30 -13.48
CA VAL A 445 -1.25 21.78 -13.91
C VAL A 445 -2.40 22.32 -13.05
N LEU A 446 -2.13 22.53 -11.76
CA LEU A 446 -3.10 23.05 -10.78
C LEU A 446 -3.07 24.57 -10.65
N HIS A 447 -2.06 25.25 -11.18
CA HIS A 447 -1.73 26.64 -10.87
C HIS A 447 -1.41 26.89 -9.38
N GLU A 448 -0.80 25.89 -8.73
CA GLU A 448 -0.42 25.92 -7.32
C GLU A 448 1.08 26.19 -7.14
N ARG A 449 1.44 26.90 -6.06
CA ARG A 449 2.82 27.32 -5.79
C ARG A 449 3.53 26.52 -4.69
N GLU A 450 2.82 25.65 -3.98
CA GLU A 450 3.43 24.82 -2.93
C GLU A 450 4.53 23.93 -3.50
N GLU A 451 5.64 23.79 -2.74
CA GLU A 451 6.84 23.09 -3.19
C GLU A 451 6.60 21.60 -3.45
N ILE A 452 5.72 20.97 -2.67
CA ILE A 452 5.37 19.56 -2.85
C ILE A 452 4.82 19.27 -4.25
N TYR A 453 4.05 20.18 -4.84
CA TYR A 453 3.51 20.01 -6.19
C TYR A 453 4.53 20.29 -7.29
N ARG A 454 5.64 20.99 -7.00
CA ARG A 454 6.77 21.12 -7.94
C ARG A 454 7.60 19.85 -8.02
N ALA A 455 7.66 19.13 -6.90
CA ALA A 455 8.37 17.88 -6.78
C ALA A 455 7.62 16.70 -7.42
N TYR A 456 6.35 16.86 -7.83
CA TYR A 456 5.58 15.84 -8.52
C TYR A 456 5.40 16.18 -9.99
N ARG A 457 5.76 15.25 -10.88
CA ARG A 457 5.91 15.50 -12.31
C ARG A 457 5.21 14.45 -13.17
N PHE A 458 4.82 14.87 -14.36
CA PHE A 458 4.26 14.04 -15.41
C PHE A 458 5.14 14.18 -16.64
N SER A 459 5.68 13.07 -17.15
CA SER A 459 6.62 13.09 -18.27
C SER A 459 6.11 12.26 -19.43
N ILE A 460 6.33 12.76 -20.64
CA ILE A 460 6.07 12.04 -21.89
C ILE A 460 7.42 11.78 -22.56
N LEU A 461 7.76 10.50 -22.68
CA LEU A 461 9.01 10.04 -23.26
C LEU A 461 8.78 9.49 -24.66
N LYS A 462 9.77 9.67 -25.53
CA LYS A 462 9.86 9.04 -26.84
C LYS A 462 11.01 8.02 -26.83
N PRO A 463 10.81 6.79 -27.34
CA PRO A 463 11.89 5.82 -27.43
C PRO A 463 12.90 6.24 -28.49
N GLU A 464 14.19 6.15 -28.17
CA GLU A 464 15.26 6.24 -29.16
C GLU A 464 15.42 4.86 -29.82
N ILE A 465 15.06 4.77 -31.10
CA ILE A 465 15.23 3.57 -31.93
C ILE A 465 16.53 3.76 -32.71
N GLY A 466 17.57 3.04 -32.28
CA GLY A 466 18.88 3.01 -32.95
C GLY A 466 18.91 2.08 -34.16
#